data_AF-A6G8F9-F1
#
_entry.id   AF-A6G8F9-F1
#
_cell.length_a   1.000
_cell.length_b   1.000
_cell.length_c   1.000
_cell.angle_alpha   90.00
_cell.angle_beta   90.00
_cell.angle_gamma   90.00
#
_symmetry.space_group_name_H-M   'P 1'
#
loop_
_entity.id
_entity.type
_entity.pdbx_description
1 polymer ?
#
loop_
_entity_poly.entity_id
_entity_poly.type
_entity_poly.pdbx_seq_one_letter_code
_entity_poly.pdbx_strand_id
1 'polypeptide(L)'
;MARLPAFTALSALLCLLAAPGCTQTEEYEVEVLESVCIEETGIEGGDTQLTLEVAFDACLSSSCDKLVDASCEVELVDGVLEVSGSATIEAQTNGSCTADCGAVTAECSITVPVDTYLVRAGEAEMEYEVGGEPMECGF
;
A
#
# COMPACT_ATOMS: atom_id res chain seq x y z
N MET A 1 35.45 62.26 -15.57
CA MET A 1 34.98 61.04 -16.27
C MET A 1 33.60 60.72 -15.71
N ALA A 2 32.55 61.32 -16.29
CA ALA A 2 31.65 60.77 -17.33
C ALA A 2 30.67 59.73 -16.72
N ARG A 3 29.47 60.14 -16.26
CA ARG A 3 28.18 60.28 -16.98
C ARG A 3 27.63 58.98 -17.61
N LEU A 4 26.56 58.47 -16.99
CA LEU A 4 25.40 57.63 -17.41
C LEU A 4 25.21 57.35 -18.92
N PRO A 5 24.61 56.19 -19.32
CA PRO A 5 23.14 55.97 -19.25
C PRO A 5 22.72 54.51 -18.89
N ALA A 6 21.65 54.27 -18.13
CA ALA A 6 20.24 54.29 -18.53
C ALA A 6 19.94 53.45 -19.79
N PHE A 7 19.48 52.21 -19.59
CA PHE A 7 18.69 51.47 -20.58
C PHE A 7 17.45 50.86 -19.90
N THR A 8 16.36 51.59 -20.08
CA THR A 8 14.97 51.13 -20.13
C THR A 8 14.76 50.07 -21.20
N ALA A 9 14.01 49.01 -20.90
CA ALA A 9 12.99 48.34 -21.74
C ALA A 9 12.71 46.95 -21.12
N LEU A 10 11.57 46.75 -20.47
CA LEU A 10 10.33 46.31 -21.13
C LEU A 10 10.50 44.94 -21.82
N SER A 11 10.20 43.87 -21.07
CA SER A 11 9.53 42.72 -21.69
C SER A 11 8.78 41.96 -20.61
N ALA A 12 7.57 42.45 -20.33
CA ALA A 12 6.50 41.62 -19.82
C ALA A 12 6.23 40.53 -20.86
N LEU A 13 6.77 39.33 -20.65
CA LEU A 13 6.25 38.15 -21.33
C LEU A 13 5.26 37.47 -20.38
N LEU A 14 4.06 38.05 -20.40
CA LEU A 14 2.83 37.45 -19.92
C LEU A 14 2.56 36.22 -20.79
N CYS A 15 3.17 35.07 -20.47
CA CYS A 15 2.69 33.78 -20.99
C CYS A 15 1.44 33.39 -20.21
N LEU A 16 0.34 34.04 -20.58
CA LEU A 16 -1.03 33.63 -20.34
C LEU A 16 -1.27 32.33 -21.15
N LEU A 17 -0.73 31.21 -20.67
CA LEU A 17 -1.16 29.89 -21.12
C LEU A 17 -2.18 29.40 -20.09
N ALA A 18 -3.45 29.68 -20.39
CA ALA A 18 -4.57 28.93 -19.84
C ALA A 18 -4.45 27.48 -20.36
N ALA A 19 -3.68 26.66 -19.65
CA ALA A 19 -3.80 25.21 -19.79
C ALA A 19 -5.13 24.81 -19.15
N PRO A 20 -6.03 24.13 -19.86
CA PRO A 20 -7.22 23.56 -19.23
C PRO A 20 -6.75 22.48 -18.26
N GLY A 21 -7.02 22.68 -16.97
CA GLY A 21 -7.05 21.65 -15.92
C GLY A 21 -5.88 20.66 -15.91
N CYS A 22 -4.72 21.08 -15.39
CA CYS A 22 -3.82 20.09 -14.79
C CYS A 22 -4.50 19.60 -13.50
N THR A 23 -5.25 18.51 -13.57
CA THR A 23 -5.51 17.70 -12.39
C THR A 23 -4.15 17.26 -11.88
N GLN A 24 -3.75 17.79 -10.73
CA GLN A 24 -2.52 17.35 -10.08
C GLN A 24 -2.80 16.02 -9.42
N THR A 25 -1.91 15.08 -9.73
CA THR A 25 -1.96 13.71 -9.26
C THR A 25 -0.66 13.46 -8.52
N GLU A 26 -0.75 12.96 -7.30
CA GLU A 26 0.41 12.63 -6.47
C GLU A 26 0.40 11.13 -6.19
N GLU A 27 1.56 10.49 -6.32
CA GLU A 27 1.76 9.10 -5.93
C GLU A 27 2.32 9.06 -4.51
N TYR A 28 1.82 8.14 -3.70
CA TYR A 28 2.37 7.84 -2.39
C TYR A 28 2.36 6.34 -2.12
N GLU A 29 3.27 5.91 -1.25
CA GLU A 29 3.47 4.52 -0.87
C GLU A 29 2.96 4.29 0.57
N VAL A 30 2.33 3.15 0.79
CA VAL A 30 1.83 2.68 2.09
C VAL A 30 2.43 1.32 2.37
N GLU A 31 3.14 1.21 3.49
CA GLU A 31 3.80 -0.04 3.93
C GLU A 31 3.20 -0.55 5.24
N VAL A 32 2.26 0.20 5.83
CA VAL A 32 1.60 -0.16 7.08
C VAL A 32 0.43 -1.08 6.78
N LEU A 33 0.49 -2.29 7.32
CA LEU A 33 -0.59 -3.27 7.24
C LEU A 33 -1.60 -2.99 8.36
N GLU A 34 -2.86 -2.86 8.00
CA GLU A 34 -3.99 -2.78 8.93
C GLU A 34 -4.31 -4.17 9.46
N SER A 35 -4.50 -5.15 8.58
CA SER A 35 -4.90 -6.51 8.94
C SER A 35 -4.24 -7.58 8.08
N VAL A 36 -4.23 -8.82 8.57
CA VAL A 36 -3.78 -10.04 7.88
C VAL A 36 -4.82 -11.14 8.10
N CYS A 37 -5.37 -11.68 7.02
CA CYS A 37 -6.26 -12.84 6.99
C CYS A 37 -5.48 -14.06 6.49
N ILE A 38 -5.65 -15.23 7.13
CA ILE A 38 -4.94 -16.46 6.75
C ILE A 38 -5.94 -17.53 6.37
N GLU A 39 -5.80 -18.07 5.15
CA GLU A 39 -6.58 -19.19 4.64
C GLU A 39 -5.68 -20.40 4.38
N GLU A 40 -6.10 -21.58 4.83
CA GLU A 40 -5.38 -22.83 4.59
C GLU A 40 -5.88 -23.52 3.30
N THR A 41 -4.97 -23.72 2.35
CA THR A 41 -5.25 -24.42 1.09
C THR A 41 -4.63 -25.82 1.12
N GLY A 42 -5.31 -26.73 1.82
CA GLY A 42 -5.02 -28.17 1.79
C GLY A 42 -3.74 -28.60 2.51
N ILE A 43 -3.68 -29.89 2.84
CA ILE A 43 -2.56 -30.52 3.54
C ILE A 43 -2.00 -31.63 2.65
N GLU A 44 -0.75 -31.51 2.23
CA GLU A 44 -0.03 -32.53 1.46
C GLU A 44 1.26 -32.91 2.19
N GLY A 45 1.37 -34.18 2.61
CA GLY A 45 2.63 -34.69 3.17
C GLY A 45 3.03 -34.18 4.56
N GLY A 46 2.15 -33.46 5.26
CA GLY A 46 2.44 -32.84 6.56
C GLY A 46 2.72 -31.34 6.47
N ASP A 47 2.74 -30.80 5.25
CA ASP A 47 2.80 -29.38 4.97
C ASP A 47 1.41 -28.85 4.56
N THR A 48 1.16 -27.59 4.86
CA THR A 48 -0.05 -26.84 4.53
C THR A 48 0.35 -25.60 3.74
N GLN A 49 -0.38 -25.27 2.67
CA GLN A 49 -0.24 -23.98 2.01
C GLN A 49 -1.10 -22.95 2.73
N LEU A 50 -0.49 -21.86 3.17
CA LEU A 50 -1.16 -20.69 3.73
C LEU A 50 -1.25 -19.63 2.63
N THR A 51 -2.45 -19.08 2.44
CA THR A 51 -2.69 -17.86 1.67
C THR A 51 -2.97 -16.74 2.66
N LEU A 52 -2.18 -15.67 2.59
CA LEU A 52 -2.31 -14.50 3.43
C LEU A 52 -2.84 -13.35 2.59
N GLU A 53 -3.99 -12.81 2.98
CA GLU A 53 -4.51 -11.54 2.45
C GLU A 53 -4.17 -10.44 3.46
N VAL A 54 -3.37 -9.46 3.03
CA VAL A 54 -3.04 -8.29 3.84
C VAL A 54 -3.88 -7.10 3.41
N ALA A 55 -4.37 -6.32 4.36
CA ALA A 55 -4.99 -5.02 4.11
C ALA A 55 -4.04 -3.92 4.55
N PHE A 56 -3.96 -2.83 3.78
CA PHE A 56 -3.15 -1.66 4.11
C PHE A 56 -3.98 -0.59 4.81
N ASP A 57 -3.37 0.17 5.72
CA ASP A 57 -3.97 1.36 6.35
C ASP A 57 -4.06 2.51 5.33
N ALA A 58 -4.99 2.34 4.39
CA ALA A 58 -5.25 3.25 3.29
C ALA A 58 -6.75 3.30 2.97
N CYS A 59 -7.28 4.51 2.86
CA CYS A 59 -8.67 4.75 2.45
C CYS A 59 -8.68 5.24 0.99
N LEU A 60 -9.05 4.35 0.04
CA LEU A 60 -9.22 4.77 -1.35
C LEU A 60 -10.58 5.41 -1.59
N SER A 61 -10.57 6.66 -2.03
CA SER A 61 -11.72 7.32 -2.64
C SER A 61 -11.91 6.84 -4.07
N SER A 62 -13.05 6.20 -4.35
CA SER A 62 -13.38 5.67 -5.68
C SER A 62 -13.42 6.74 -6.81
N SER A 63 -13.49 8.02 -6.44
CA SER A 63 -13.58 9.15 -7.38
C SER A 63 -12.26 9.89 -7.60
N CYS A 64 -11.25 9.66 -6.75
CA CYS A 64 -9.99 10.42 -6.78
C CYS A 64 -8.73 9.57 -6.70
N ASP A 65 -8.84 8.37 -6.13
CA ASP A 65 -7.69 7.53 -5.85
C ASP A 65 -7.71 6.31 -6.75
N LYS A 66 -6.52 5.87 -7.11
CA LYS A 66 -6.30 4.69 -7.93
C LYS A 66 -5.17 3.88 -7.31
N LEU A 67 -5.45 2.61 -7.05
CA LEU A 67 -4.40 1.66 -6.74
C LEU A 67 -3.54 1.45 -7.99
N VAL A 68 -2.26 1.78 -7.88
CA VAL A 68 -1.27 1.58 -8.95
C VAL A 68 -0.71 0.17 -8.84
N ASP A 69 -0.29 -0.20 -7.64
CA ASP A 69 0.34 -1.49 -7.34
C ASP A 69 0.10 -1.87 -5.88
N ALA A 70 0.07 -3.16 -5.59
CA ALA A 70 0.05 -3.70 -4.23
C ALA A 70 0.76 -5.05 -4.21
N SER A 71 1.60 -5.26 -3.19
CA SER A 71 2.43 -6.44 -3.04
C SER A 71 2.39 -6.97 -1.62
N CYS A 72 2.53 -8.29 -1.49
CA CYS A 72 2.57 -9.03 -0.24
C CYS A 72 3.74 -10.02 -0.35
N GLU A 73 4.52 -10.12 0.70
CA GLU A 73 5.60 -11.10 0.84
C GLU A 73 5.48 -11.74 2.23
N VAL A 74 5.70 -13.06 2.27
CA VAL A 74 5.70 -13.84 3.50
C VAL A 74 6.91 -14.77 3.50
N GLU A 75 7.67 -14.77 4.59
CA GLU A 75 8.85 -15.61 4.78
C GLU A 75 8.85 -16.28 6.15
N LEU A 76 9.33 -17.52 6.23
CA LEU A 76 9.55 -18.21 7.50
C LEU A 76 10.99 -17.99 7.96
N VAL A 77 11.18 -17.16 8.98
CA VAL A 77 12.50 -16.80 9.53
C VAL A 77 12.55 -17.18 11.00
N ASP A 78 13.45 -18.12 11.36
CA ASP A 78 13.65 -18.57 12.74
C ASP A 78 12.36 -19.01 13.48
N GLY A 79 11.38 -19.58 12.73
CA GLY A 79 10.10 -20.02 13.27
C GLY A 79 9.01 -18.94 13.33
N VAL A 80 9.29 -17.74 12.81
CA VAL A 80 8.35 -16.63 12.70
C VAL A 80 7.95 -16.44 11.23
N LEU A 81 6.65 -16.29 10.99
CA LEU A 81 6.11 -15.88 9.69
C LEU A 81 6.19 -14.35 9.61
N GLU A 82 7.25 -13.86 8.97
CA GLU A 82 7.45 -12.44 8.70
C GLU A 82 6.62 -12.06 7.47
N VAL A 83 5.65 -11.16 7.66
CA VAL A 83 4.74 -10.67 6.63
C VAL A 83 5.05 -9.20 6.37
N SER A 84 5.26 -8.86 5.11
CA SER A 84 5.46 -7.49 4.66
C SER A 84 4.62 -7.22 3.42
N GLY A 85 4.31 -5.96 3.18
CA GLY A 85 3.66 -5.55 1.95
C GLY A 85 3.91 -4.09 1.66
N SER A 86 3.64 -3.69 0.43
CA SER A 86 3.60 -2.29 0.03
C SER A 86 2.47 -2.05 -0.96
N ALA A 87 1.87 -0.87 -0.90
CA ALA A 87 0.88 -0.41 -1.85
C ALA A 87 1.27 0.97 -2.38
N THR A 88 1.15 1.17 -3.69
CA THR A 88 1.33 2.46 -4.35
C THR A 88 -0.02 3.00 -4.80
N ILE A 89 -0.35 4.21 -4.36
CA ILE A 89 -1.64 4.85 -4.62
C ILE A 89 -1.40 6.17 -5.34
N GLU A 90 -2.16 6.38 -6.39
CA GLU A 90 -2.22 7.62 -7.16
C GLU A 90 -3.46 8.41 -6.71
N ALA A 91 -3.29 9.60 -6.14
CA ALA A 91 -4.37 10.43 -5.61
C ALA A 91 -4.51 11.78 -6.31
N GLN A 92 -5.75 12.21 -6.56
CA GLN A 92 -6.06 13.54 -7.10
C GLN A 92 -6.17 14.58 -5.98
N THR A 93 -5.33 15.62 -6.03
CA THR A 93 -5.27 16.64 -4.97
C THR A 93 -6.29 17.77 -5.08
N ASN A 94 -7.08 17.83 -6.16
CA ASN A 94 -7.97 18.98 -6.45
C ASN A 94 -9.42 18.59 -6.81
N GLY A 95 -9.89 17.42 -6.38
CA GLY A 95 -11.26 16.94 -6.59
C GLY A 95 -12.12 16.97 -5.32
N SER A 96 -13.45 17.03 -5.49
CA SER A 96 -14.39 16.73 -4.40
C SER A 96 -14.54 15.21 -4.29
N CYS A 97 -13.61 14.58 -3.60
CA CYS A 97 -13.54 13.12 -3.46
C CYS A 97 -14.66 12.61 -2.55
N THR A 98 -15.26 11.48 -2.93
CA THR A 98 -16.22 10.74 -2.10
C THR A 98 -15.48 9.89 -1.07
N ALA A 99 -15.85 9.97 0.20
CA ALA A 99 -15.23 9.16 1.26
C ALA A 99 -15.84 7.75 1.24
N ASP A 100 -15.49 6.97 0.22
CA ASP A 100 -15.96 5.59 0.08
C ASP A 100 -15.00 4.57 0.73
N CYS A 101 -13.78 5.00 1.12
CA CYS A 101 -12.73 4.23 1.81
C CYS A 101 -12.68 2.76 1.40
N GLY A 102 -12.42 2.50 0.12
CA GLY A 102 -12.15 1.15 -0.36
C GLY A 102 -10.87 0.61 0.28
N ALA A 103 -10.92 -0.66 0.70
CA ALA A 103 -9.76 -1.37 1.22
C ALA A 103 -8.72 -1.59 0.11
N VAL A 104 -7.45 -1.47 0.47
CA VAL A 104 -6.33 -1.89 -0.37
C VAL A 104 -5.84 -3.21 0.16
N THR A 105 -5.87 -4.25 -0.65
CA THR A 105 -5.41 -5.58 -0.25
C THR A 105 -4.37 -6.14 -1.22
N ALA A 106 -3.53 -7.04 -0.71
CA ALA A 106 -2.61 -7.85 -1.50
C ALA A 106 -2.57 -9.27 -0.94
N GLU A 107 -2.25 -10.25 -1.80
CA GLU A 107 -2.20 -11.66 -1.41
C GLU A 107 -0.79 -12.22 -1.59
N CYS A 108 -0.36 -13.05 -0.64
CA CYS A 108 0.84 -13.86 -0.78
C CYS A 108 0.63 -15.26 -0.19
N SER A 109 1.52 -16.19 -0.51
CA SER A 109 1.37 -17.58 -0.06
C SER A 109 2.69 -18.21 0.34
N ILE A 110 2.64 -19.09 1.34
CA ILE A 110 3.78 -19.87 1.82
C ILE A 110 3.33 -21.30 2.12
N THR A 111 4.24 -22.26 1.99
CA THR A 111 4.00 -23.65 2.42
C THR A 111 4.83 -23.93 3.67
N VAL A 112 4.18 -24.35 4.74
CA VAL A 112 4.80 -24.62 6.04
C VAL A 112 4.30 -25.93 6.65
N PRO A 113 5.09 -26.60 7.48
CA PRO A 113 4.61 -27.77 8.21
C PRO A 113 3.50 -27.38 9.19
N VAL A 114 2.63 -28.34 9.51
CA VAL A 114 1.61 -28.20 10.56
C VAL A 114 2.31 -27.99 11.91
N ASP A 115 2.25 -26.76 12.43
CA ASP A 115 2.82 -26.32 13.70
C ASP A 115 2.15 -25.01 14.15
N THR A 116 2.57 -24.48 15.31
CA THR A 116 2.21 -23.13 15.78
C THR A 116 3.29 -22.13 15.40
N TYR A 117 2.89 -21.03 14.78
CA TYR A 117 3.79 -19.95 14.35
C TYR A 117 3.43 -18.64 15.03
N LEU A 118 4.45 -17.80 15.25
CA LEU A 118 4.24 -16.38 15.47
C LEU A 118 4.19 -15.71 14.10
N VAL A 119 3.13 -14.97 13.81
CA VAL A 119 2.98 -14.14 12.62
C VAL A 119 3.34 -12.71 13.01
N ARG A 120 4.29 -12.11 12.29
CA ARG A 120 4.71 -10.71 12.49
C ARG A 120 4.40 -9.90 11.23
N ALA A 121 3.68 -8.79 11.41
CA ALA A 121 3.39 -7.81 10.37
C ALA A 121 3.78 -6.41 10.88
N GLY A 122 4.96 -5.93 10.49
CA GLY A 122 5.51 -4.67 11.03
C GLY A 122 5.78 -4.74 12.54
N GLU A 123 5.09 -3.91 13.32
CA GLU A 123 5.18 -3.91 14.80
C GLU A 123 4.16 -4.85 15.47
N ALA A 124 3.27 -5.48 14.69
CA ALA A 124 2.17 -6.27 15.18
C ALA A 124 2.52 -7.77 15.16
N GLU A 125 2.11 -8.51 16.19
CA GLU A 125 2.39 -9.94 16.34
C GLU A 125 1.14 -10.72 16.82
N MET A 126 0.92 -11.91 16.25
CA MET A 126 -0.16 -12.82 16.63
C MET A 126 0.29 -14.29 16.51
N GLU A 127 -0.21 -15.17 17.38
CA GLU A 127 0.02 -16.61 17.24
C GLU A 127 -0.98 -17.23 16.26
N TYR A 128 -0.55 -18.18 15.43
CA TYR A 128 -1.40 -18.91 14.49
C TYR A 128 -1.08 -20.41 14.54
N GLU A 129 -2.12 -21.24 14.70
CA GLU A 129 -2.01 -22.70 14.74
C GLU A 129 -2.46 -23.28 13.40
N VAL A 130 -1.51 -23.81 12.61
CA VAL A 130 -1.81 -24.46 11.33
C VAL A 130 -2.56 -25.77 11.58
N GLY A 131 -3.65 -25.99 10.87
CA GLY A 131 -4.55 -27.14 11.06
C GLY A 131 -5.44 -27.02 12.30
N GLY A 132 -5.46 -25.85 12.94
CA GLY A 132 -6.31 -25.51 14.07
C GLY A 132 -7.72 -25.08 13.68
N GLU A 133 -8.40 -24.39 14.59
CA GLU A 133 -9.68 -23.73 14.27
C GLU A 133 -9.43 -22.49 13.40
N PRO A 134 -10.31 -22.17 12.43
CA PRO A 134 -10.16 -20.97 11.62
C PRO A 134 -10.15 -19.73 12.51
N MET A 135 -9.12 -18.90 12.35
CA MET A 135 -8.99 -17.64 13.06
C MET A 135 -9.64 -16.50 12.27
N GLU A 136 -10.18 -15.49 12.96
CA GLU A 136 -10.55 -14.23 12.33
C GLU A 136 -9.29 -13.48 11.86
N CYS A 137 -9.42 -12.61 10.86
CA CYS A 137 -8.29 -11.75 10.45
C CYS A 137 -7.72 -10.99 11.65
N GLY A 138 -6.40 -10.92 11.73
CA GLY A 138 -5.68 -10.27 12.81
C GLY A 138 -5.06 -8.95 12.39
N PHE A 139 -4.85 -8.10 13.38
CA PHE A 139 -4.45 -6.69 13.31
C PHE A 139 -5.61 -5.76 12.91
#